data_AF-A0A967C4Z9-F1
#
_entry.id   AF-A0A967C4Z9-F1
#
_cell.length_a   1.000
_cell.length_b   1.000
_cell.length_c   1.000
_cell.angle_alpha   90.00
_cell.angle_beta   90.00
_cell.angle_gamma   90.00
#
_symmetry.space_group_name_H-M   'P 1'
#
loop_
_entity.id
_entity.type
_entity.pdbx_description
1 polymer ?
#
loop_
_entity_poly.entity_id
_entity_poly.type
_entity_poly.pdbx_seq_one_letter_code
_entity_poly.pdbx_strand_id
1 'polypeptide(L)'
;MTRVNRDVVVALLLLLFCGVFFWESFNIRLTDYGQMNSAVWPRALLAALALASVIYLAQALRGDFAAETKSEDGAPEERGLLAWLASYRNAFFCYGLFLLFLLTLPVFGMLIGGILFVFLALTVLGSLELRLVPIHAAVAVGTVGAMWAVFTFGLRVFLPEGMLISFN
;
A
#
# COMPACT_ATOMS: atom_id res chain seq x y z
N MET A 1 -23.67 9.25 30.30
CA MET A 1 -23.65 8.89 28.86
C MET A 1 -22.38 8.10 28.60
N THR A 2 -22.51 6.79 28.41
CA THR A 2 -21.41 5.86 28.13
C THR A 2 -20.70 6.31 26.86
N ARG A 3 -19.45 6.76 26.98
CA ARG A 3 -18.61 7.06 25.82
C ARG A 3 -18.41 5.74 25.06
N VAL A 4 -19.07 5.60 23.91
CA VAL A 4 -18.80 4.49 22.99
C VAL A 4 -17.31 4.52 22.68
N ASN A 5 -16.64 3.36 22.77
CA ASN A 5 -15.21 3.28 22.47
C ASN A 5 -14.99 3.75 21.03
N ARG A 6 -14.15 4.78 20.85
CA ARG A 6 -13.86 5.40 19.55
C ARG A 6 -13.41 4.34 18.53
N ASP A 7 -12.63 3.38 19.00
CA ASP A 7 -12.06 2.31 18.16
C ASP A 7 -13.14 1.37 17.61
N VAL A 8 -14.19 1.12 18.40
CA VAL A 8 -15.38 0.36 17.96
C VAL A 8 -16.13 1.12 16.87
N VAL A 9 -16.28 2.45 17.02
CA VAL A 9 -16.92 3.28 15.99
C VAL A 9 -16.10 3.27 14.69
N VAL A 10 -14.77 3.41 14.78
CA VAL A 10 -13.87 3.36 13.62
C VAL A 10 -13.96 1.99 12.93
N ALA A 11 -13.90 0.90 13.69
CA ALA A 11 -13.99 -0.45 13.15
C ALA A 11 -15.34 -0.71 12.43
N LEU A 12 -16.45 -0.25 13.00
CA LEU A 12 -17.77 -0.35 12.39
C LEU A 12 -17.86 0.47 11.09
N LEU A 13 -17.30 1.68 11.07
CA LEU A 13 -17.25 2.50 9.86
C LEU A 13 -16.41 1.84 8.76
N LEU A 14 -15.26 1.25 9.10
CA LEU A 14 -14.41 0.52 8.15
C LEU A 14 -15.13 -0.72 7.58
N LEU A 15 -15.84 -1.47 8.42
CA LEU A 15 -16.64 -2.61 7.98
C LEU A 15 -17.80 -2.20 7.07
N LEU A 16 -18.50 -1.13 7.42
CA LEU A 16 -19.56 -0.56 6.58
C LEU A 16 -18.99 -0.14 5.23
N PHE A 17 -17.86 0.56 5.22
CA PHE A 17 -17.16 0.98 4.01
C PHE A 17 -16.80 -0.23 3.13
N CYS A 18 -16.18 -1.26 3.71
CA CYS A 18 -15.85 -2.48 2.99
C CYS A 18 -17.11 -3.15 2.41
N GLY A 19 -18.20 -3.24 3.18
CA GLY A 19 -19.46 -3.82 2.74
C GLY A 19 -20.08 -3.08 1.56
N VAL A 20 -20.15 -1.75 1.62
CA VAL A 20 -20.67 -0.91 0.52
C VAL A 20 -19.83 -1.08 -0.74
N PHE A 21 -18.50 -1.02 -0.63
CA PHE A 21 -17.61 -1.18 -1.78
C PHE A 21 -17.65 -2.61 -2.34
N PHE A 22 -17.84 -3.61 -1.48
CA PHE A 22 -17.98 -5.00 -1.92
C PHE A 22 -19.29 -5.19 -2.67
N TRP A 23 -20.38 -4.56 -2.23
CA TRP A 23 -21.64 -4.52 -2.95
C TRP A 23 -21.49 -3.85 -4.32
N GLU A 24 -20.86 -2.67 -4.38
CA GLU A 24 -20.61 -1.97 -5.65
C GLU A 24 -19.66 -2.73 -6.58
N SER A 25 -18.81 -3.61 -6.04
CA SER A 25 -17.95 -4.46 -6.85
C SER A 25 -18.72 -5.40 -7.80
N PHE A 26 -20.01 -5.64 -7.57
CA PHE A 26 -20.88 -6.40 -8.47
C PHE A 26 -21.39 -5.57 -9.66
N ASN A 27 -21.36 -4.24 -9.57
CA ASN A 27 -21.73 -3.32 -10.64
C ASN A 27 -20.56 -2.96 -11.57
N ILE A 28 -19.36 -3.47 -11.30
CA ILE A 28 -18.17 -3.20 -12.13
C ILE A 28 -18.38 -3.79 -13.52
N ARG A 29 -18.20 -2.95 -14.55
CA ARG A 29 -18.22 -3.41 -15.94
C ARG A 29 -17.12 -4.44 -16.16
N LEU A 30 -17.52 -5.57 -16.73
CA LEU A 30 -16.63 -6.66 -17.11
C LEU A 30 -15.90 -6.23 -18.38
N THR A 31 -14.69 -5.72 -18.22
CA THR A 31 -13.78 -5.45 -19.34
C THR A 31 -12.86 -6.65 -19.53
N ASP A 32 -12.93 -7.27 -20.71
CA ASP A 32 -12.26 -8.52 -21.07
C ASP A 32 -10.79 -8.32 -21.48
N TYR A 33 -10.11 -7.31 -20.90
CA TYR A 33 -8.72 -6.98 -21.26
C TYR A 33 -7.70 -7.98 -20.68
N GLY A 34 -8.11 -9.08 -20.05
CA GLY A 34 -7.21 -10.10 -19.49
C GLY A 34 -7.97 -11.37 -19.09
N GLN A 35 -7.27 -12.47 -18.81
CA GLN A 35 -7.93 -13.75 -18.45
C GLN A 35 -8.66 -13.70 -17.10
N MET A 36 -8.43 -12.67 -16.29
CA MET A 36 -9.06 -12.48 -14.99
C MET A 36 -10.04 -11.32 -15.02
N ASN A 37 -11.25 -11.57 -14.50
CA ASN A 37 -12.31 -10.58 -14.37
C ASN A 37 -11.85 -9.35 -13.55
N SER A 38 -12.12 -8.15 -14.08
CA SER A 38 -11.75 -6.86 -13.49
C SER A 38 -12.23 -6.65 -12.05
N ALA A 39 -13.29 -7.37 -11.62
CA ALA A 39 -13.82 -7.32 -10.27
C ALA A 39 -13.07 -8.20 -9.25
N VAL A 40 -12.22 -9.14 -9.68
CA VAL A 40 -11.55 -10.09 -8.77
C VAL A 40 -10.59 -9.38 -7.82
N TRP A 41 -9.74 -8.49 -8.33
CA TRP A 41 -8.74 -7.79 -7.53
C TRP A 41 -9.35 -6.84 -6.49
N PRO A 42 -10.32 -5.96 -6.85
CA PRO A 42 -11.05 -5.16 -5.85
C PRO A 42 -11.70 -6.01 -4.77
N ARG A 43 -12.34 -7.13 -5.14
CA ARG A 43 -12.99 -8.04 -4.17
C ARG A 43 -12.01 -8.71 -3.24
N ALA A 44 -10.86 -9.17 -3.74
CA ALA A 44 -9.82 -9.78 -2.92
C ALA A 44 -9.26 -8.78 -1.88
N LEU A 45 -8.99 -7.54 -2.31
CA LEU A 45 -8.52 -6.48 -1.43
C LEU A 45 -9.57 -6.10 -0.37
N LEU A 46 -10.84 -5.96 -0.77
CA LEU A 46 -11.95 -5.68 0.15
C LEU A 46 -12.18 -6.82 1.14
N ALA A 47 -12.03 -8.08 0.71
CA ALA A 47 -12.14 -9.23 1.60
C ALA A 47 -11.03 -9.24 2.66
N ALA A 48 -9.78 -8.97 2.26
CA ALA A 48 -8.66 -8.86 3.20
C ALA A 48 -8.85 -7.69 4.17
N LEU A 49 -9.29 -6.53 3.68
CA LEU A 49 -9.54 -5.34 4.51
C LEU A 49 -10.72 -5.57 5.47
N ALA A 50 -11.78 -6.25 5.02
CA ALA A 50 -12.91 -6.62 5.85
C ALA A 50 -12.47 -7.58 6.95
N LEU A 51 -11.67 -8.61 6.64
CA LEU A 51 -11.10 -9.53 7.63
C LEU A 51 -10.28 -8.76 8.69
N ALA A 52 -9.37 -7.89 8.25
CA ALA A 52 -8.59 -7.05 9.15
C ALA A 52 -9.48 -6.16 10.04
N SER A 53 -10.54 -5.59 9.47
CA SER A 53 -11.50 -4.75 10.20
C SER A 53 -12.33 -5.55 11.21
N VAL A 54 -12.69 -6.80 10.90
CA VAL A 54 -13.34 -7.71 11.87
C VAL A 54 -12.40 -8.05 13.01
N ILE A 55 -11.13 -8.35 12.72
CA ILE A 55 -10.11 -8.60 13.74
C ILE A 55 -9.94 -7.37 14.62
N TYR A 56 -9.84 -6.18 14.02
CA TYR A 56 -9.74 -4.92 14.74
C TYR A 56 -10.97 -4.65 15.63
N LEU A 57 -12.19 -4.89 15.12
CA LEU A 57 -13.42 -4.81 15.92
C LEU A 57 -13.38 -5.77 17.12
N ALA A 58 -12.94 -7.01 16.90
CA ALA A 58 -12.84 -8.01 17.97
C ALA A 58 -11.84 -7.57 19.05
N GLN A 59 -10.70 -6.98 18.68
CA GLN A 59 -9.71 -6.42 19.62
C GLN A 59 -10.25 -5.17 20.34
N ALA A 60 -10.93 -4.28 19.62
CA ALA A 60 -11.54 -3.07 20.20
C ALA A 60 -12.65 -3.39 21.21
N LEU A 61 -13.40 -4.48 20.99
CA LEU A 61 -14.40 -5.00 21.93
C LEU A 61 -13.77 -5.69 23.15
N ARG A 62 -12.60 -6.31 23.00
CA ARG A 62 -11.82 -6.90 24.10
C ARG A 62 -11.12 -5.86 24.96
N GLY A 63 -10.97 -4.63 24.46
CA GLY A 63 -10.31 -3.52 25.16
C GLY A 63 -8.77 -3.55 25.07
N ASP A 64 -8.21 -4.44 24.25
CA ASP A 64 -6.75 -4.64 24.12
C ASP A 64 -6.04 -3.41 23.51
N PHE A 65 -6.75 -2.60 22.72
CA PHE A 65 -6.18 -1.47 21.97
C PHE A 65 -5.99 -0.17 22.79
N ALA A 66 -6.66 -0.04 23.95
CA ALA A 66 -6.55 1.17 24.78
C ALA A 66 -5.17 1.34 25.45
N ALA A 67 -4.35 0.29 25.45
CA ALA A 67 -3.02 0.29 26.06
C ALA A 67 -1.89 0.73 25.10
N GLU A 68 -2.01 0.48 23.79
CA GLU A 68 -0.90 0.72 22.84
C GLU A 68 -0.96 2.07 22.13
N THR A 69 -2.11 2.76 22.06
CA THR A 69 -2.19 4.11 21.44
C THR A 69 -1.60 5.23 22.32
N LYS A 70 -0.97 4.90 23.46
CA LYS A 70 -0.23 5.88 24.28
C LYS A 70 1.24 6.03 23.92
N SER A 71 1.72 5.38 22.86
CA SER A 71 3.13 5.39 22.50
C SER A 71 3.32 5.90 21.06
N GLU A 72 3.15 7.21 20.86
CA GLU A 72 3.84 8.02 19.84
C GLU A 72 3.48 9.53 19.91
N ASP A 73 2.53 9.93 20.76
CA ASP A 73 2.32 11.35 21.11
C ASP A 73 3.24 11.77 22.27
N GLY A 74 4.49 12.06 21.93
CA GLY A 74 5.49 12.58 22.87
C GLY A 74 6.47 13.57 22.25
N ALA A 75 6.21 14.11 21.06
CA ALA A 75 6.97 15.24 20.53
C ALA A 75 6.24 16.54 20.88
N PRO A 76 6.89 17.50 21.56
CA PRO A 76 6.26 18.75 21.95
C PRO A 76 5.73 19.48 20.72
N GLU A 77 4.53 20.04 20.84
CA GLU A 77 3.88 20.94 19.88
C GLU A 77 4.79 22.16 19.60
N GLU A 78 5.78 22.01 18.73
CA GLU A 78 6.47 23.16 18.15
C GLU A 78 5.63 23.70 17.00
N ARG A 79 4.83 24.71 17.35
CA ARG A 79 3.93 25.46 16.48
C ARG A 79 4.70 26.10 15.31
N GLY A 80 4.76 25.40 14.18
CA GLY A 80 5.23 25.97 12.92
C GLY A 80 4.84 25.09 11.74
N LEU A 81 4.31 25.69 10.67
CA LEU A 81 3.98 24.98 9.41
C LEU A 81 5.20 24.23 8.85
N LEU A 82 6.41 24.75 9.10
CA LEU A 82 7.68 24.14 8.71
C LEU A 82 8.05 22.92 9.59
N ALA A 83 7.74 22.94 10.89
CA ALA A 83 7.94 21.80 11.79
C ALA A 83 6.94 20.67 11.49
N TRP A 84 5.69 21.04 11.17
CA TRP A 84 4.68 20.12 10.64
C TRP A 84 5.18 19.48 9.34
N LEU A 85 5.64 20.27 8.36
CA LEU A 85 6.13 19.73 7.09
C LEU A 85 7.36 18.83 7.26
N ALA A 86 8.27 19.15 8.19
CA ALA A 86 9.42 18.33 8.52
C ALA A 86 9.02 16.99 9.16
N SER A 87 7.94 16.98 9.96
CA SER A 87 7.39 15.75 10.56
C SER A 87 6.88 14.78 9.49
N TYR A 88 6.22 15.27 8.44
CA TYR A 88 5.69 14.44 7.33
C TYR A 88 6.68 14.23 6.17
N ARG A 89 7.95 14.58 6.35
CA ARG A 89 8.96 14.53 5.28
C ARG A 89 9.04 13.16 4.60
N ASN A 90 8.97 12.07 5.37
CA ASN A 90 9.01 10.71 4.82
C ASN A 90 7.79 10.40 3.94
N ALA A 91 6.61 10.89 4.32
CA ALA A 91 5.40 10.73 3.51
C ALA A 91 5.53 11.47 2.16
N PHE A 92 6.05 12.72 2.19
CA PHE A 92 6.31 13.47 0.95
C PHE A 92 7.34 12.79 0.06
N PHE A 93 8.40 12.19 0.62
CA PHE A 93 9.36 11.39 -0.15
C PHE A 93 8.71 10.16 -0.80
N CYS A 94 7.86 9.42 -0.08
CA CYS A 94 7.10 8.31 -0.65
C CYS A 94 6.25 8.75 -1.85
N TYR A 95 5.48 9.84 -1.69
CA TYR A 95 4.66 10.37 -2.77
C TYR A 95 5.50 10.85 -3.96
N GLY A 96 6.63 11.53 -3.69
CA GLY A 96 7.57 11.98 -4.73
C GLY A 96 8.18 10.81 -5.49
N LEU A 97 8.65 9.77 -4.80
CA LEU A 97 9.17 8.55 -5.42
C LEU A 97 8.11 7.81 -6.23
N PHE A 98 6.87 7.75 -5.72
CA PHE A 98 5.77 7.13 -6.44
C PHE A 98 5.42 7.91 -7.72
N LEU A 99 5.40 9.23 -7.66
CA LEU A 99 5.21 10.08 -8.83
C LEU A 99 6.33 9.90 -9.85
N LEU A 100 7.59 9.85 -9.40
CA LEU A 100 8.75 9.55 -10.25
C LEU A 100 8.61 8.18 -10.92
N PHE A 101 8.16 7.16 -10.18
CA PHE A 101 7.86 5.84 -10.73
C PHE A 101 6.80 5.91 -11.82
N LEU A 102 5.67 6.60 -11.59
CA LEU A 102 4.62 6.75 -12.59
C LEU A 102 5.09 7.48 -13.86
N LEU A 103 5.92 8.52 -13.72
CA LEU A 103 6.49 9.25 -14.86
C LEU A 103 7.47 8.40 -15.66
N THR A 104 8.14 7.46 -15.02
CA THR A 104 9.15 6.61 -15.65
C THR A 104 8.63 5.24 -16.09
N LEU A 105 7.39 4.89 -15.73
CA LEU A 105 6.68 3.69 -16.22
C LEU A 105 6.72 3.47 -17.73
N PRO A 106 6.47 4.47 -18.62
CA PRO A 106 6.54 4.23 -20.06
C PRO A 106 7.95 3.84 -20.53
N VAL A 107 9.00 4.25 -19.80
CA VAL A 107 10.40 3.97 -20.14
C VAL A 107 10.84 2.63 -19.56
N PHE A 108 10.75 2.48 -18.23
CA PHE A 108 11.27 1.30 -17.52
C PHE A 108 10.29 0.12 -17.46
N GLY A 109 9.00 0.37 -17.63
CA GLY A 109 7.96 -0.63 -17.41
C GLY A 109 7.78 -0.96 -15.92
N MET A 110 6.86 -1.90 -15.66
CA MET A 110 6.45 -2.25 -14.30
C MET A 110 7.51 -3.03 -13.53
N LEU A 111 8.28 -3.91 -14.20
CA LEU A 111 9.29 -4.74 -13.54
C LEU A 111 10.49 -3.90 -13.10
N ILE A 112 11.18 -3.26 -14.03
CA ILE A 112 12.39 -2.47 -13.73
C ILE A 112 11.99 -1.22 -12.91
N GLY A 113 10.92 -0.53 -13.31
CA GLY A 113 10.42 0.63 -12.58
C GLY A 113 10.01 0.28 -11.15
N GLY A 114 9.34 -0.86 -10.96
CA GLY A 114 8.94 -1.35 -9.64
C GLY A 114 10.13 -1.70 -8.76
N ILE A 115 11.14 -2.40 -9.30
CA ILE A 115 12.38 -2.73 -8.56
C ILE A 115 13.09 -1.45 -8.12
N LEU A 116 13.26 -0.49 -9.03
CA LEU A 116 13.88 0.80 -8.72
C LEU A 116 13.08 1.56 -7.67
N PHE A 117 11.76 1.62 -7.80
CA PHE A 117 10.89 2.27 -6.84
C PHE A 117 11.03 1.67 -5.44
N VAL A 118 10.91 0.34 -5.31
CA VAL A 118 11.02 -0.34 -4.01
C VAL A 118 12.42 -0.19 -3.42
N PHE A 119 13.47 -0.30 -4.24
CA PHE A 119 14.84 -0.09 -3.80
C PHE A 119 15.07 1.33 -3.27
N LEU A 120 14.62 2.36 -4.00
CA LEU A 120 14.73 3.75 -3.59
C LEU A 120 13.88 4.04 -2.36
N ALA A 121 12.66 3.51 -2.28
CA ALA A 121 11.80 3.65 -1.11
C ALA A 121 12.45 3.03 0.13
N LEU A 122 12.99 1.81 0.03
CA LEU A 122 13.71 1.16 1.13
C LEU A 122 14.96 1.93 1.55
N THR A 123 15.65 2.54 0.59
CA THR A 123 16.88 3.29 0.83
C THR A 123 16.61 4.67 1.45
N VAL A 124 15.55 5.36 1.02
CA VAL A 124 15.16 6.69 1.52
C VAL A 124 14.45 6.61 2.88
N LEU A 125 13.64 5.56 3.11
CA LEU A 125 12.94 5.37 4.38
C LEU A 125 13.79 4.60 5.40
N GLY A 126 14.71 3.74 4.93
CA GLY A 126 15.64 3.01 5.75
C GLY A 126 16.91 3.80 6.07
N SER A 127 17.95 3.10 6.52
CA SER A 127 19.27 3.71 6.73
C SER A 127 20.06 3.76 5.42
N LEU A 128 20.73 4.89 5.16
CA LEU A 128 21.62 5.06 4.00
C LEU A 128 22.97 4.35 4.16
N GLU A 129 23.04 3.32 5.00
CA GLU A 129 24.27 2.57 5.21
C GLU A 129 24.59 1.70 3.99
N LEU A 130 25.79 1.84 3.44
CA LEU A 130 26.24 1.07 2.27
C LEU A 130 26.18 -0.45 2.49
N ARG A 131 26.22 -0.91 3.74
CA ARG A 131 26.11 -2.33 4.09
C ARG A 131 24.70 -2.90 3.88
N LEU A 132 23.67 -2.06 3.94
CA LEU A 132 22.27 -2.47 3.78
C LEU A 132 21.77 -2.35 2.33
N VAL A 133 22.45 -1.58 1.48
CA VAL A 133 22.19 -1.48 0.03
C VAL A 133 21.99 -2.85 -0.65
N PRO A 134 22.85 -3.88 -0.45
CA PRO A 134 22.62 -5.19 -1.08
C PRO A 134 21.36 -5.88 -0.56
N ILE A 135 20.98 -5.66 0.71
CA ILE A 135 19.75 -6.21 1.30
C ILE A 135 18.54 -5.52 0.67
N HIS A 136 18.56 -4.19 0.55
CA HIS A 136 17.49 -3.44 -0.11
C HIS A 136 17.31 -3.89 -1.57
N ALA A 137 18.41 -4.10 -2.30
CA ALA A 137 18.37 -4.59 -3.66
C ALA A 137 17.80 -6.02 -3.73
N ALA A 138 18.26 -6.93 -2.86
CA ALA A 138 17.75 -8.30 -2.82
C ALA A 138 16.25 -8.36 -2.50
N VAL A 139 15.78 -7.56 -1.53
CA VAL A 139 14.37 -7.47 -1.18
C VAL A 139 13.56 -6.88 -2.34
N ALA A 140 14.03 -5.79 -2.97
CA ALA A 140 13.34 -5.18 -4.10
C ALA A 140 13.21 -6.14 -5.29
N VAL A 141 14.30 -6.81 -5.67
CA VAL A 141 14.30 -7.80 -6.76
C VAL A 141 13.42 -8.99 -6.42
N GLY A 142 13.54 -9.53 -5.20
CA GLY A 142 12.78 -10.70 -4.78
C GLY A 142 11.28 -10.44 -4.72
N THR A 143 10.87 -9.33 -4.08
CA THR A 143 9.45 -9.00 -3.87
C THR A 143 8.77 -8.58 -5.18
N VAL A 144 9.36 -7.63 -5.92
CA VAL A 144 8.78 -7.15 -7.18
C VAL A 144 8.87 -8.22 -8.24
N GLY A 145 9.97 -8.96 -8.32
CA GLY A 145 10.13 -10.08 -9.24
C GLY A 145 9.10 -11.18 -9.00
N ALA A 146 8.86 -11.56 -7.74
CA ALA A 146 7.82 -12.54 -7.41
C ALA A 146 6.41 -12.02 -7.74
N MET A 147 6.10 -10.78 -7.38
CA MET A 147 4.80 -10.17 -7.70
C MET A 147 4.57 -10.08 -9.21
N TRP A 148 5.59 -9.64 -9.96
CA TRP A 148 5.56 -9.59 -11.42
C TRP A 148 5.37 -11.00 -12.00
N ALA A 149 6.10 -12.01 -11.53
CA ALA A 149 5.95 -13.39 -12.00
C ALA A 149 4.53 -13.93 -11.76
N VAL A 150 3.93 -13.65 -10.61
CA VAL A 150 2.54 -14.03 -10.31
C VAL A 150 1.58 -13.34 -11.28
N PHE A 151 1.73 -12.04 -11.53
CA PHE A 151 0.85 -11.32 -12.46
C PHE A 151 1.03 -11.74 -13.92
N THR A 152 2.27 -11.94 -14.37
CA THR A 152 2.60 -12.33 -15.75
C THR A 152 2.22 -13.79 -16.03
N PHE A 153 2.68 -14.73 -15.20
CA PHE A 153 2.52 -16.16 -15.48
C PHE A 153 1.28 -16.77 -14.81
N GLY A 154 0.99 -16.36 -13.58
CA GLY A 154 -0.17 -16.88 -12.83
C GLY A 154 -1.48 -16.29 -13.28
N LEU A 155 -1.53 -14.96 -13.43
CA LEU A 155 -2.77 -14.22 -13.69
C LEU A 155 -2.90 -13.74 -15.14
N ARG A 156 -1.83 -13.83 -15.94
CA ARG A 156 -1.77 -13.36 -17.34
C ARG A 156 -2.37 -11.97 -17.53
N VAL A 157 -2.02 -11.06 -16.62
CA VAL A 157 -2.43 -9.66 -16.65
C VAL A 157 -1.45 -8.89 -17.54
N PHE A 158 -1.96 -7.99 -18.37
CA PHE A 158 -1.13 -7.08 -19.16
C PHE A 158 -0.48 -6.06 -18.22
N LEU A 159 0.84 -6.18 -18.09
CA LEU A 159 1.68 -5.26 -17.32
C LEU A 159 2.44 -4.40 -18.33
N PRO A 160 2.61 -3.08 -18.11
CA PRO A 160 3.39 -2.26 -19.01
C PRO A 160 4.85 -2.73 -19.01
N GLU A 161 5.33 -3.20 -20.15
CA GLU A 161 6.70 -3.73 -20.31
C GLU A 161 7.74 -2.61 -20.39
N GLY A 162 7.32 -1.40 -20.76
CA GLY A 162 8.20 -0.25 -20.97
C GLY A 162 9.03 -0.38 -22.25
N MET A 163 9.52 0.75 -22.74
CA MET A 163 10.29 0.80 -24.00
C MET A 163 11.62 0.01 -23.94
N LEU A 164 12.18 -0.23 -22.76
CA LEU A 164 13.46 -0.93 -22.61
C LEU A 164 13.35 -2.46 -22.76
N ILE A 165 12.19 -3.05 -22.48
CA ILE A 165 11.94 -4.49 -22.63
C ILE A 165 11.14 -4.76 -23.90
N SER A 166 10.28 -3.82 -24.30
CA SER A 166 9.56 -3.82 -25.57
C SER A 166 10.50 -3.48 -26.74
N PHE A 167 11.48 -4.35 -27.02
CA PHE A 167 12.19 -4.34 -28.31
C PHE A 167 11.26 -4.94 -29.38
N ASN A 168 10.55 -4.05 -30.08
CA ASN A 168 10.07 -4.30 -31.44
C ASN A 168 10.99 -3.57 -32.42
#